data_AF-A0A2K8L5H0-F1
#
_entry.id   AF-A0A2K8L5H0-F1
#
_cell.length_a   1.000
_cell.length_b   1.000
_cell.length_c   1.000
_cell.angle_alpha   90.00
_cell.angle_beta   90.00
_cell.angle_gamma   90.00
#
_symmetry.space_group_name_H-M   'P 1'
#
loop_
_entity.id
_entity.type
_entity.pdbx_description
1 polymer ?
#
loop_
_entity_poly.entity_id
_entity_poly.type
_entity_poly.pdbx_seq_one_letter_code
_entity_poly.pdbx_strand_id
1 'polypeptide(L)'
;MGNESYREQALKLFPWVCGRCGRDFSGKQLKELTVHHKDHNHANNPPDGSNWELLCIYCHDNEHQRYLEADAHGDVKRDEAGGSTFKGLAGLAELLKKEGK
;
A
#
# COMPACT_ATOMS: atom_id res chain seq x y z
N MET A 1 11.42 12.99 -31.09
CA MET A 1 11.10 13.53 -29.76
C MET A 1 10.55 12.35 -28.98
N GLY A 2 11.30 11.87 -28.00
CA GLY A 2 11.09 10.54 -27.42
C GLY A 2 9.78 10.46 -26.64
N ASN A 3 8.91 9.53 -27.03
CA ASN A 3 7.89 9.01 -26.12
C ASN A 3 8.63 8.21 -25.05
N GLU A 4 9.19 8.88 -24.04
CA GLU A 4 9.60 8.20 -22.82
C GLU A 4 8.34 7.56 -22.25
N SER A 5 8.39 6.25 -22.02
CA SER A 5 7.27 5.55 -21.42
C SER A 5 7.03 6.14 -20.02
N TYR A 6 5.77 6.24 -19.57
CA TYR A 6 5.44 6.72 -18.21
C TYR A 6 6.23 5.96 -17.12
N ARG A 7 6.66 4.74 -17.42
CA ARG A 7 7.58 3.95 -16.60
C ARG A 7 8.94 4.60 -16.41
N GLU A 8 9.59 5.02 -17.49
CA GLU A 8 10.90 5.68 -17.43
C GLU A 8 10.79 7.01 -16.66
N GLN A 9 9.69 7.73 -16.85
CA GLN A 9 9.41 8.95 -16.11
C GLN A 9 9.20 8.68 -14.62
N ALA A 10 8.40 7.67 -14.26
CA ALA A 10 8.18 7.29 -12.87
C ALA A 10 9.49 6.87 -12.16
N LEU A 11 10.35 6.11 -12.84
CA LEU A 11 11.66 5.72 -12.29
C LEU A 11 12.63 6.90 -12.09
N LYS A 12 12.40 8.04 -12.74
CA LYS A 12 13.15 9.29 -12.53
C LYS A 12 12.58 10.13 -11.39
N LEU A 13 11.25 10.11 -11.21
CA LEU A 13 10.55 10.92 -10.22
C LEU A 13 10.54 10.31 -8.81
N PHE A 14 10.50 8.98 -8.73
CA PHE A 14 10.32 8.27 -7.47
C PHE A 14 11.57 7.48 -7.04
N PRO A 15 11.78 7.32 -5.72
CA PRO A 15 12.81 6.42 -5.22
C PRO A 15 12.53 4.99 -5.69
N TRP A 16 13.58 4.22 -5.95
CA TRP A 16 13.47 2.81 -6.37
C TRP A 16 13.13 1.89 -5.19
N VAL A 17 12.00 2.17 -4.56
CA VAL A 17 11.51 1.49 -3.36
C VAL A 17 10.03 1.20 -3.58
N CYS A 18 9.58 0.01 -3.17
CA CYS A 18 8.17 -0.34 -3.21
C CYS A 18 7.38 0.49 -2.16
N GLY A 19 6.38 1.26 -2.60
CA GLY A 19 5.53 2.08 -1.73
C GLY A 19 4.67 1.31 -0.73
N ARG A 20 4.53 -0.02 -0.89
CA ARG A 20 3.72 -0.88 0.00
C ARG A 20 4.55 -1.68 1.01
N CYS A 21 5.64 -2.32 0.55
CA CYS A 21 6.44 -3.21 1.40
C CYS A 21 7.81 -2.63 1.80
N GLY A 22 8.21 -1.48 1.26
CA GLY A 22 9.46 -0.80 1.62
C GLY A 22 10.74 -1.46 1.08
N ARG A 23 10.64 -2.51 0.26
CA ARG A 23 11.80 -3.15 -0.36
C ARG A 23 12.48 -2.21 -1.36
N ASP A 24 13.81 -2.13 -1.31
CA ASP A 24 14.64 -1.39 -2.27
C ASP A 24 14.97 -2.23 -3.52
N PHE A 25 15.16 -1.54 -4.64
CA PHE A 25 15.47 -2.15 -5.93
C PHE A 25 16.63 -1.43 -6.60
N SER A 26 17.51 -2.20 -7.27
CA SER A 26 18.67 -1.65 -7.97
C SER A 26 19.11 -2.55 -9.12
N GLY A 27 19.81 -1.95 -10.09
CA GLY A 27 20.39 -2.66 -11.24
C GLY A 27 19.36 -3.53 -11.97
N LYS A 28 19.63 -4.84 -12.05
CA LYS A 28 18.76 -5.80 -12.76
C LYS A 28 17.41 -6.04 -12.09
N GLN A 29 17.27 -5.73 -10.79
CA GLN A 29 16.02 -5.92 -10.04
C GLN A 29 14.99 -4.81 -10.32
N LEU A 30 15.39 -3.67 -10.91
CA LEU A 30 14.47 -2.59 -11.26
C LEU A 30 13.36 -3.00 -12.23
N LYS A 31 13.54 -4.10 -12.98
CA LYS A 31 12.48 -4.67 -13.82
C LYS A 31 11.28 -5.17 -13.02
N GLU A 32 11.47 -5.48 -11.74
CA GLU A 32 10.45 -5.97 -10.82
C GLU A 32 9.70 -4.83 -10.12
N LEU A 33 10.14 -3.58 -10.33
CA LEU A 33 9.46 -2.38 -9.88
C LEU A 33 8.61 -1.83 -11.04
N THR A 34 7.30 -1.80 -10.82
CA THR A 34 6.27 -1.43 -11.80
C THR A 34 5.56 -0.15 -11.39
N VAL A 35 4.96 0.53 -12.36
CA VAL A 35 4.12 1.71 -12.12
C VAL A 35 2.70 1.24 -11.88
N HIS A 36 2.13 1.65 -10.76
CA HIS A 36 0.72 1.50 -10.44
C HIS A 36 0.00 2.83 -10.61
N HIS A 37 -1.17 2.83 -11.25
CA HIS A 37 -2.04 4.00 -11.38
C HIS A 37 -3.04 4.02 -10.23
N LYS A 38 -2.98 5.04 -9.36
CA LYS A 38 -3.83 5.14 -8.16
C LYS A 38 -5.32 5.17 -8.49
N ASP A 39 -5.68 5.82 -9.59
CA ASP A 39 -7.05 5.91 -10.09
C ASP A 39 -7.45 4.75 -11.03
N HIS A 40 -6.56 3.78 -11.26
CA HIS A 40 -6.72 2.65 -12.19
C HIS A 40 -6.92 3.05 -13.67
N ASN A 41 -6.78 4.34 -14.00
CA ASN A 41 -6.89 4.86 -15.35
C ASN A 41 -5.52 5.01 -16.01
N HIS A 42 -5.19 4.06 -16.88
CA HIS A 42 -3.92 4.00 -17.60
C HIS A 42 -3.70 5.15 -18.60
N ALA A 43 -4.74 5.92 -18.92
CA ALA A 43 -4.63 7.12 -19.76
C ALA A 43 -4.29 8.39 -18.95
N ASN A 44 -4.52 8.40 -17.63
CA ASN A 44 -4.23 9.54 -16.76
C ASN A 44 -2.76 9.52 -16.33
N ASN A 45 -1.92 10.16 -17.15
CA ASN A 45 -0.46 10.17 -17.03
C ASN A 45 0.07 11.59 -16.80
N PRO A 46 -0.18 12.19 -15.63
CA PRO A 46 0.25 13.55 -15.35
C PRO A 46 1.79 13.62 -15.26
N PRO A 47 2.42 14.69 -15.77
CA PRO A 47 3.87 14.75 -15.89
C PRO A 47 4.62 14.87 -14.55
N ASP A 48 3.90 15.20 -13.47
CA ASP A 48 4.42 15.23 -12.11
C ASP A 48 4.36 13.86 -11.41
N GLY A 49 3.78 12.84 -12.07
CA GLY A 49 3.60 11.50 -11.51
C GLY A 49 2.57 11.42 -10.39
N SER A 50 1.73 12.44 -10.17
CA SER A 50 0.77 12.50 -9.06
C SER A 50 -0.17 11.28 -9.00
N ASN A 51 -0.52 10.71 -10.16
CA ASN A 51 -1.35 9.51 -10.28
C ASN A 51 -0.57 8.18 -10.16
N TRP A 52 0.74 8.21 -9.99
CA TRP A 52 1.58 7.01 -9.99
C TRP A 52 2.10 6.67 -8.60
N GLU A 53 2.36 5.38 -8.39
CA GLU A 53 3.23 4.87 -7.33
C GLU A 53 4.09 3.70 -7.86
N LEU A 54 5.28 3.50 -7.28
CA LEU A 54 6.15 2.39 -7.63
C LEU A 54 5.93 1.21 -6.69
N LEU A 55 5.53 0.07 -7.24
CA LEU A 55 5.26 -1.17 -6.49
C LEU A 55 6.10 -2.32 -7.01
N CYS A 56 6.48 -3.24 -6.13
CA CYS A 56 7.01 -4.52 -6.61
C CYS A 56 5.88 -5.35 -7.23
N ILE A 57 6.21 -6.24 -8.16
CA ILE A 57 5.23 -7.09 -8.87
C ILE A 57 4.20 -7.74 -7.94
N TYR A 58 4.61 -8.21 -6.76
CA TYR A 58 3.71 -8.85 -5.79
C TYR A 58 2.75 -7.87 -5.13
N CYS A 59 3.24 -6.69 -4.75
CA CYS A 59 2.38 -5.66 -4.15
C CYS A 59 1.45 -5.05 -5.19
N HIS A 60 1.89 -4.95 -6.44
CA HIS A 60 1.10 -4.47 -7.56
C HIS A 60 -0.10 -5.38 -7.82
N ASP A 61 0.15 -6.69 -7.99
CA ASP A 61 -0.90 -7.67 -8.23
C ASP A 61 -1.89 -7.74 -7.06
N ASN A 62 -1.39 -7.69 -5.82
CA ASN A 62 -2.25 -7.66 -4.64
C ASN A 62 -3.14 -6.41 -4.57
N GLU A 63 -2.66 -5.24 -4.98
CA GLU A 63 -3.50 -4.02 -4.99
C GLU A 63 -4.63 -4.14 -6.00
N HIS A 64 -4.33 -4.67 -7.19
CA HIS A 64 -5.35 -4.95 -8.20
C HIS A 64 -6.37 -5.98 -7.71
N GLN A 65 -5.93 -7.03 -7.00
CA GLN A 65 -6.85 -8.02 -6.41
C GLN A 65 -7.76 -7.38 -5.36
N ARG A 66 -7.21 -6.56 -4.45
CA ARG A 66 -8.01 -5.86 -3.44
C ARG A 66 -9.07 -4.95 -4.06
N TYR A 67 -8.73 -4.27 -5.16
CA TYR A 67 -9.69 -3.45 -5.89
C TYR A 67 -10.84 -4.30 -6.46
N LEU A 68 -10.52 -5.42 -7.12
CA LEU A 68 -11.53 -6.35 -7.64
C LEU A 68 -12.39 -6.96 -6.53
N GLU A 69 -11.80 -7.30 -5.39
CA GLU A 69 -12.51 -7.80 -4.21
C GLU A 69 -13.46 -6.75 -3.63
N ALA A 70 -13.02 -5.49 -3.55
CA ALA A 70 -13.87 -4.39 -3.08
C ALA A 70 -15.07 -4.15 -4.00
N ASP A 71 -14.86 -4.22 -5.32
CA ASP A 71 -15.95 -4.14 -6.31
C ASP A 71 -16.93 -5.32 -6.17
N ALA A 72 -16.41 -6.54 -5.95
CA ALA A 72 -17.21 -7.75 -5.82
C ALA A 72 -18.02 -7.83 -4.51
N HIS A 73 -17.48 -7.34 -3.40
CA HIS A 73 -18.08 -7.48 -2.07
C HIS A 73 -18.91 -6.26 -1.63
N GLY A 74 -18.77 -5.11 -2.30
CA GLY A 74 -19.47 -3.88 -1.94
C GLY A 74 -19.09 -3.34 -0.55
N ASP A 75 -19.72 -2.23 -0.15
CA ASP A 75 -19.44 -1.57 1.13
C ASP A 75 -19.77 -2.52 2.30
N VAL A 76 -18.75 -2.92 3.05
CA VAL A 76 -18.94 -3.76 4.24
C VAL A 76 -19.62 -2.89 5.29
N LYS A 77 -20.95 -3.01 5.39
CA LYS A 77 -21.71 -2.43 6.51
C LYS A 77 -21.18 -3.04 7.79
N ARG A 78 -20.30 -2.31 8.46
CA ARG A 78 -19.89 -2.64 9.83
C ARG A 78 -21.10 -2.34 10.69
N ASP A 79 -21.85 -3.38 11.06
CA ASP A 79 -22.81 -3.26 12.14
C ASP A 79 -22.05 -2.70 13.33
N GLU A 80 -22.50 -1.56 13.86
CA GLU A 80 -21.98 -0.96 15.09
C GLU A 80 -22.30 -1.92 16.24
N ALA A 81 -21.49 -2.97 16.38
CA ALA A 81 -21.57 -3.90 17.49
C ALA A 81 -21.33 -3.08 18.76
N GLY A 82 -22.37 -2.98 19.60
CA GLY A 82 -22.34 -2.24 20.85
C GLY A 82 -21.05 -2.52 21.61
N GLY A 83 -20.36 -1.44 21.99
CA GLY A 83 -19.01 -1.51 22.55
C GLY A 83 -18.87 -2.57 23.63
N SER A 84 -17.91 -3.48 23.45
CA SER A 84 -17.61 -4.53 24.41
C SER A 84 -17.17 -3.93 25.74
N THR A 85 -17.83 -4.31 26.84
CA THR A 85 -17.43 -3.95 28.21
C THR A 85 -16.30 -4.85 28.74
N PHE A 86 -15.70 -5.68 27.90
CA PHE A 86 -14.69 -6.65 28.31
C PHE A 86 -13.38 -5.96 28.72
N LYS A 87 -13.09 -5.94 30.02
CA LYS A 87 -11.86 -5.36 30.58
C LYS A 87 -10.72 -6.38 30.64
N GLY A 88 -10.24 -6.84 29.47
CA GLY A 88 -9.19 -7.87 29.36
C GLY A 88 -7.86 -7.51 30.03
N LEU A 89 -7.61 -6.23 30.32
CA LEU A 89 -6.38 -5.73 30.95
C LEU A 89 -6.63 -5.05 32.31
N ALA A 90 -7.77 -5.31 32.97
CA ALA A 90 -8.13 -4.63 34.23
C ALA A 90 -7.05 -4.74 35.32
N GLY A 91 -6.33 -5.86 35.38
CA GLY A 91 -5.27 -6.10 36.38
C GLY A 91 -3.84 -5.81 35.90
N LEU A 92 -3.65 -5.22 34.71
CA LEU A 92 -2.31 -5.00 34.14
C LEU A 92 -1.46 -4.07 35.03
N ALA A 93 -2.08 -3.06 35.63
CA ALA A 93 -1.39 -2.10 36.50
C ALA A 93 -0.82 -2.75 37.77
N GLU A 94 -1.46 -3.78 38.30
CA GLU A 94 -0.99 -4.52 39.47
C GLU A 94 0.17 -5.46 39.13
N LEU A 95 0.14 -6.07 37.95
CA LEU A 95 1.22 -6.92 37.45
C LEU A 95 2.50 -6.10 37.22
N LEU A 96 2.39 -4.93 36.57
CA LEU A 96 3.53 -4.06 36.28
C LEU A 96 4.19 -3.50 37.55
N LYS A 97 3.43 -3.31 38.64
CA LYS A 97 3.98 -2.88 39.95
C LYS A 97 4.68 -4.01 40.69
N LYS A 98 4.38 -5.27 40.36
CA LYS A 98 4.93 -6.45 41.05
C LYS A 98 6.29 -6.87 40.52
N GLU A 99 6.61 -6.55 39.26
CA GLU A 99 7.90 -6.84 38.64
C GLU A 99 8.97 -5.75 38.87
N GLY A 100 8.58 -4.60 39.41
CA GLY A 100 9.48 -3.48 39.73
C GLY A 100 10.10 -3.54 41.13
N LYS A 101 10.11 -4.69 41.81
CA LYS A 101 10.65 -4.85 43.17
C LYS A 101 11.66 -5.98 43.28
#